data_AF-A0A7L4E0Y6-F1
#
_entry.id   AF-A0A7L4E0Y6-F1
#
_cell.length_a   1.000
_cell.length_b   1.000
_cell.length_c   1.000
_cell.angle_alpha   90.00
_cell.angle_beta   90.00
_cell.angle_gamma   90.00
#
_symmetry.space_group_name_H-M   'P 1'
#
loop_
_entity.id
_entity.type
_entity.pdbx_description
1 polymer ?
#
loop_
_entity_poly.entity_id
_entity_poly.type
_entity_poly.pdbx_seq_one_letter_code
_entity_poly.pdbx_strand_id
1 'polypeptide(L)'
;AEALAWVGHFPPGSLYGQLCQLLALTTGDRDPLATAGLLAESLSVTTRHQMLSIIHARTRKKRKAAAAARGDISDQLQGLSLQEGDSQDSQSHLAELQE
;
A
#
# COMPACT_ATOMS: atom_id res chain seq x y z
N ALA A 1 1.26 22.48 -14.08
CA ALA A 1 0.56 21.61 -13.10
C ALA A 1 0.95 20.13 -13.23
N GLU A 2 0.91 19.54 -14.44
CA GLU A 2 1.21 18.10 -14.64
C GLU A 2 2.62 17.68 -14.22
N ALA A 3 3.66 18.47 -14.53
CA ALA A 3 5.04 18.14 -14.15
C ALA A 3 5.20 17.92 -12.63
N LEU A 4 4.44 18.66 -11.81
CA LEU A 4 4.45 18.55 -10.36
C LEU A 4 3.80 17.25 -9.88
N ALA A 5 2.77 16.77 -10.57
CA ALA A 5 2.13 15.49 -10.27
C ALA A 5 3.09 14.31 -10.53
N TRP A 6 3.87 14.37 -11.61
CA TRP A 6 4.90 13.37 -11.93
C TRP A 6 6.04 13.38 -10.92
N VAL A 7 6.55 14.56 -10.58
CA VAL A 7 7.60 14.75 -9.59
C VAL A 7 7.10 14.38 -8.18
N GLY A 8 5.81 14.51 -7.90
CA GLY A 8 5.19 14.04 -6.66
C GLY A 8 5.19 12.51 -6.50
N HIS A 9 5.17 11.76 -7.61
CA HIS A 9 4.99 10.30 -7.60
C HIS A 9 6.31 9.52 -7.42
N PHE A 10 7.45 10.09 -7.81
CA PHE A 10 8.76 9.42 -7.74
C PHE A 10 9.94 10.42 -7.67
N PRO A 11 10.44 10.74 -6.47
CA PRO A 11 11.86 11.04 -6.38
C PRO A 11 12.51 10.57 -5.06
N PRO A 12 13.67 9.92 -5.15
CA PRO A 12 14.55 9.72 -4.02
C PRO A 12 15.22 11.06 -3.65
N GLY A 13 14.99 11.54 -2.42
CA GLY A 13 15.79 12.62 -1.81
C GLY A 13 16.03 13.86 -2.68
N SER A 14 17.26 14.38 -2.64
CA SER A 14 17.72 15.65 -3.24
C SER A 14 17.36 15.86 -4.71
N LEU A 15 17.06 14.80 -5.46
CA LEU A 15 16.60 14.88 -6.86
C LEU A 15 15.28 15.66 -6.99
N TYR A 16 14.36 15.53 -6.03
CA TYR A 16 13.10 16.30 -6.02
C TYR A 16 13.35 17.80 -6.06
N GLY A 17 14.27 18.26 -5.20
CA GLY A 17 14.61 19.67 -5.10
C GLY A 17 15.18 20.23 -6.40
N GLN A 18 16.08 19.46 -7.03
CA GLN A 18 16.67 19.83 -8.32
C GLN A 18 15.64 19.90 -9.45
N LEU A 19 14.69 18.95 -9.50
CA LEU A 19 13.62 18.95 -10.48
C LEU A 19 12.66 20.14 -10.28
N CYS A 20 12.29 20.43 -9.04
CA CYS A 20 11.48 21.61 -8.72
C CYS A 20 12.17 22.92 -9.14
N GLN A 21 13.49 23.04 -8.92
CA GLN A 21 14.28 24.21 -9.36
C GLN A 21 14.35 24.33 -10.88
N LEU A 22 14.59 23.24 -11.61
CA LEU A 22 14.59 23.24 -13.09
C LEU A 22 13.23 23.63 -13.66
N LEU A 23 12.14 23.12 -13.07
CA LEU A 23 10.79 23.51 -13.45
C LEU A 23 10.51 24.99 -13.15
N ALA A 24 10.99 25.51 -12.01
CA ALA A 24 10.84 26.92 -11.67
C ALA A 24 11.56 27.83 -12.70
N LEU A 25 12.78 27.48 -13.09
CA LEU A 25 13.55 28.21 -14.12
C LEU A 25 12.85 28.26 -15.47
N THR A 26 12.19 27.17 -15.87
CA THR A 26 11.48 27.08 -17.15
C THR A 26 10.07 27.69 -17.13
N THR A 27 9.52 27.96 -15.93
CA THR A 27 8.15 28.46 -15.74
C THR A 27 8.10 29.94 -15.34
N GLY A 28 9.21 30.50 -14.87
CA GLY A 28 9.33 31.83 -14.23
C GLY A 28 8.55 32.97 -14.91
N ASP A 29 8.81 33.20 -16.19
CA ASP A 29 8.21 34.33 -16.93
C ASP A 29 6.72 34.15 -17.23
N ARG A 30 6.23 32.90 -17.24
CA ARG A 30 4.86 32.57 -17.66
C ARG A 30 3.90 32.46 -16.49
N ASP A 31 4.40 32.00 -15.33
CA ASP A 31 3.58 31.79 -14.14
C ASP A 31 4.43 31.98 -12.85
N PRO A 32 4.46 33.21 -12.31
CA PRO A 32 5.21 33.53 -11.09
C PRO A 32 4.69 32.79 -9.86
N LEU A 33 3.38 32.50 -9.81
CA LEU A 33 2.76 31.83 -8.67
C LEU A 33 3.14 30.35 -8.63
N ALA A 34 3.06 29.67 -9.78
CA ALA A 34 3.55 28.29 -9.88
C ALA A 34 5.05 28.19 -9.60
N THR A 35 5.82 29.19 -10.04
CA THR A 35 7.27 29.28 -9.79
C THR A 35 7.57 29.40 -8.29
N ALA A 36 6.86 30.27 -7.56
CA ALA A 36 7.01 30.38 -6.11
C ALA A 36 6.68 29.06 -5.40
N GLY A 37 5.62 28.37 -5.84
CA GLY A 37 5.27 27.04 -5.32
C GLY A 37 6.37 26.00 -5.56
N LEU A 38 6.95 25.96 -6.76
CA LEU A 38 8.07 25.06 -7.11
C LEU A 38 9.32 25.36 -6.27
N LEU A 39 9.66 26.62 -6.03
CA LEU A 39 10.79 26.98 -5.17
C LEU A 39 10.55 26.57 -3.72
N ALA A 40 9.35 26.79 -3.18
CA ALA A 40 8.98 26.35 -1.84
C ALA A 40 9.05 24.81 -1.69
N GLU A 41 8.55 24.07 -2.68
CA GLU A 41 8.66 22.61 -2.75
C GLU A 41 10.12 22.15 -2.79
N SER A 42 11.00 22.88 -3.50
CA SER A 42 12.42 22.52 -3.60
C SER A 42 13.16 22.56 -2.26
N LEU A 43 12.68 23.37 -1.30
CA LEU A 43 13.24 23.51 0.03
C LEU A 43 12.58 22.56 1.05
N SER A 44 11.41 22.01 0.72
CA SER A 44 10.58 21.19 1.62
C SER A 44 11.00 19.72 1.69
N VAL A 45 12.21 19.38 1.25
CA VAL A 45 12.72 18.00 1.14
C VAL A 45 12.62 17.24 2.47
N THR A 46 13.00 17.88 3.58
CA THR A 46 12.96 17.27 4.93
C THR A 46 11.52 16.97 5.37
N THR A 47 10.63 17.94 5.26
CA THR A 47 9.21 17.80 5.64
C THR A 47 8.53 16.71 4.81
N ARG A 48 8.81 16.68 3.49
CA ARG A 48 8.32 15.64 2.59
C ARG A 48 8.83 14.26 3.00
N HIS A 49 10.11 14.14 3.34
CA HIS A 49 10.69 12.87 3.80
C HIS A 49 10.04 12.37 5.10
N GLN A 50 9.82 13.25 6.08
CA GLN A 50 9.13 12.91 7.33
C GLN A 50 7.70 12.41 7.06
N MET A 51 6.94 13.13 6.22
CA MET A 51 5.57 12.76 5.88
C MET A 51 5.51 11.40 5.18
N LEU A 52 6.39 11.16 4.20
CA LEU A 52 6.48 9.87 3.49
C LEU A 52 6.84 8.73 4.45
N SER A 53 7.75 8.97 5.39
CA SER A 53 8.13 7.98 6.41
C SER A 53 6.95 7.62 7.32
N ILE A 54 6.17 8.62 7.75
CA ILE A 54 4.96 8.41 8.56
C ILE A 54 3.92 7.60 7.77
N ILE A 55 3.67 7.96 6.51
CA ILE A 55 2.71 7.27 5.65
C ILE A 55 3.16 5.81 5.47
N HIS A 56 4.43 5.58 5.14
CA HIS A 56 4.99 4.24 4.98
C HIS A 56 4.82 3.39 6.26
N ALA A 57 5.14 3.95 7.43
CA ALA A 57 4.99 3.26 8.71
C ALA A 57 3.52 2.90 8.99
N ARG A 58 2.59 3.83 8.76
CA ARG A 58 1.14 3.60 8.94
C ARG A 58 0.62 2.53 7.99
N THR A 59 0.99 2.59 6.71
CA THR A 59 0.60 1.59 5.70
C THR A 59 1.14 0.22 6.05
N ARG A 60 2.41 0.12 6.47
CA ARG A 60 3.00 -1.15 6.93
C ARG A 60 2.27 -1.69 8.15
N LYS A 61 1.94 -0.86 9.14
CA LYS A 61 1.19 -1.28 10.34
C LYS A 61 -0.19 -1.84 9.98
N LYS A 62 -0.93 -1.16 9.10
CA LYS A 62 -2.24 -1.63 8.61
C LYS A 62 -2.13 -2.94 7.84
N ARG A 63 -1.14 -3.09 6.94
CA ARG A 63 -0.91 -4.34 6.20
C ARG A 63 -0.60 -5.52 7.13
N LYS A 64 0.22 -5.31 8.18
CA LYS A 64 0.48 -6.33 9.20
C LYS A 64 -0.77 -6.73 9.98
N ALA A 65 -1.58 -5.75 10.41
CA ALA A 65 -2.83 -6.01 11.10
C ALA A 65 -3.81 -6.82 10.23
N ALA A 66 -3.94 -6.45 8.95
CA ALA A 66 -4.77 -7.18 7.99
C ALA A 66 -4.25 -8.61 7.76
N ALA A 67 -2.93 -8.80 7.65
CA ALA A 67 -2.33 -10.13 7.52
C ALA A 67 -2.54 -11.00 8.77
N ALA A 68 -2.43 -10.41 9.97
CA ALA A 68 -2.70 -11.12 11.22
C ALA A 68 -4.17 -11.54 11.34
N ALA A 69 -5.12 -10.65 11.02
CA ALA A 69 -6.55 -10.99 11.01
C ALA A 69 -6.89 -12.08 9.97
N ARG A 70 -6.21 -12.07 8.81
CA ARG A 70 -6.36 -13.13 7.81
C ARG A 70 -5.85 -14.49 8.31
N GLY A 71 -4.74 -14.49 9.06
CA GLY A 71 -4.22 -15.69 9.71
C GLY A 71 -5.21 -16.25 10.72
N ASP A 72 -5.72 -15.40 11.61
CA ASP A 72 -6.72 -15.78 12.63
C ASP A 72 -8.01 -16.37 12.02
N ILE A 73 -8.48 -15.80 10.92
CA ILE A 73 -9.63 -16.36 10.18
C ILE A 73 -9.27 -17.71 9.54
N SER A 74 -8.07 -17.85 8.99
CA SER A 74 -7.60 -19.11 8.40
C SER A 74 -7.52 -20.23 9.43
N ASP A 75 -7.02 -19.92 10.64
CA ASP A 75 -6.89 -20.88 11.73
C ASP A 75 -8.26 -21.34 12.24
N GLN A 76 -9.22 -20.40 12.37
CA GLN A 76 -10.60 -20.72 12.73
C GLN A 76 -11.28 -21.61 11.68
N LEU A 77 -11.10 -21.31 10.39
CA LEU A 77 -11.65 -22.14 9.30
C LEU A 77 -10.99 -23.53 9.26
N GLN A 78 -9.70 -23.64 9.55
CA GLN A 78 -9.02 -24.92 9.65
C GLN A 78 -9.55 -25.75 10.83
N GLY A 79 -9.85 -25.13 11.97
CA GLY A 79 -10.48 -25.80 13.12
C GLY A 79 -11.90 -26.30 12.86
N LEU A 80 -12.59 -25.75 11.86
CA LEU A 80 -13.91 -26.20 11.40
C LEU A 80 -13.83 -27.24 10.27
N SER A 81 -12.63 -27.56 9.77
CA SER A 81 -12.46 -28.57 8.73
C SER A 81 -12.75 -29.96 9.30
N LEU A 82 -13.87 -30.57 8.89
CA LEU A 82 -14.18 -31.95 9.20
C LEU A 82 -13.09 -32.84 8.59
N GLN A 83 -12.36 -33.56 9.44
CA GLN A 83 -11.43 -34.58 8.99
C GLN A 83 -12.28 -35.70 8.40
N GLU A 84 -12.18 -35.90 7.08
CA GLU A 84 -12.87 -36.95 6.34
C GLU A 84 -12.22 -38.31 6.64
N GLY A 85 -12.22 -38.67 7.92
CA GLY A 85 -11.82 -39.94 8.45
C GLY A 85 -13.07 -40.63 8.93
N ASP A 86 -13.72 -41.35 8.02
CA ASP A 86 -14.22 -42.72 8.18
C ASP A 86 -15.25 -43.07 7.08
N SER A 87 -14.87 -42.79 5.83
CA SER A 87 -15.70 -43.06 4.65
C SER A 87 -15.89 -44.56 4.37
N GLN A 88 -15.35 -45.46 5.19
CA GLN A 88 -15.51 -46.91 5.03
C GLN A 88 -16.68 -47.43 5.87
N ASP A 89 -16.89 -46.94 7.09
CA ASP A 89 -18.00 -47.39 7.95
C ASP A 89 -19.35 -46.78 7.57
N SER A 90 -19.35 -45.61 6.91
CA SER A 90 -20.60 -44.96 6.45
C SER A 90 -21.20 -45.60 5.19
N GLN A 91 -20.40 -46.32 4.39
CA GLN A 91 -20.88 -46.97 3.16
C GLN A 91 -21.55 -48.33 3.42
N SER A 92 -21.13 -49.05 4.47
CA SER A 92 -21.73 -50.34 4.83
C SER A 92 -23.16 -50.17 5.38
N HIS A 93 -23.41 -49.12 6.17
CA HIS A 93 -24.73 -48.86 6.77
C HIS A 93 -25.77 -48.33 5.76
N LEU A 94 -25.33 -47.74 4.63
CA LEU A 94 -26.25 -47.30 3.56
C LEU A 94 -26.71 -48.46 2.66
N ALA A 95 -25.96 -49.55 2.58
CA ALA A 95 -26.33 -50.73 1.80
C ALA A 95 -27.44 -51.58 2.49
N GLU A 96 -27.53 -51.55 3.82
CA GLU A 96 -28.57 -52.26 4.59
C GLU A 96 -29.96 -51.61 4.49
N LEU A 97 -30.05 -50.34 4.09
CA LEU A 97 -31.32 -49.59 3.99
C LEU A 97 -31.95 -49.65 2.58
N GLN A 98 -31.36 -50.40 1.65
CA GLN A 98 -31.80 -50.49 0.26
C GLN A 98 -32.46 -51.84 -0.11
N GLU A 99 -32.83 -52.66 0.89
CA GLU A 99 -33.78 -53.78 0.72
C GLU A 99 -35.25 -53.34 0.74
#